data_AF-A0A7V5CAY5-F1
#
_entry.id   AF-A0A7V5CAY5-F1
#
_cell.length_a   1.000
_cell.length_b   1.000
_cell.length_c   1.000
_cell.angle_alpha   90.00
_cell.angle_beta   90.00
_cell.angle_gamma   90.00
#
_symmetry.space_group_name_H-M   'P 1'
#
loop_
_entity.id
_entity.type
_entity.pdbx_description
1 polymer ?
#
loop_
_entity_poly.entity_id
_entity_poly.type
_entity_poly.pdbx_seq_one_letter_code
_entity_poly.pdbx_strand_id
1 'polypeptide(L)' 'MTLFLIALVAIWGLGTWAGLPMRLRWGLTALLFAAILLVHALLPPNHPLPALFGGTFAGWATLAGAAVIVG' A
#
# COMPACT_ATOMS: atom_id res chain seq x y z
N MET A 1 8.23 4.82 -1.54
CA MET A 1 7.11 4.53 -2.46
C MET A 1 7.38 3.33 -3.35
N THR A 2 8.64 3.04 -3.68
CA THR A 2 9.04 2.01 -4.64
C THR A 2 8.56 0.61 -4.29
N LEU A 3 8.71 0.17 -3.03
CA LEU A 3 8.26 -1.15 -2.58
C LEU A 3 6.75 -1.35 -2.74
N PHE A 4 5.95 -0.32 -2.46
CA PHE A 4 4.50 -0.36 -2.68
C PHE A 4 4.17 -0.55 -4.16
N LEU A 5 4.83 0.18 -5.06
CA LEU A 5 4.61 0.05 -6.50
C LEU A 5 5.01 -1.34 -7.00
N ILE A 6 6.13 -1.89 -6.53
CA ILE A 6 6.56 -3.26 -6.86
C ILE A 6 5.51 -4.26 -6.38
N ALA A 7 5.05 -4.15 -5.13
CA ALA A 7 4.01 -5.03 -4.59
C ALA A 7 2.67 -4.87 -5.32
N LEU A 8 2.31 -3.66 -5.74
CA LEU A 8 1.11 -3.39 -6.53
C LEU A 8 1.20 -4.06 -7.91
N VAL A 9 2.33 -3.91 -8.60
CA VAL A 9 2.60 -4.61 -9.87
C VAL A 9 2.59 -6.12 -9.67
N ALA A 10 3.08 -6.65 -8.54
CA ALA A 10 3.01 -8.08 -8.24
C ALA A 10 1.55 -8.53 -8.02
N ILE A 11 0.78 -7.84 -7.18
CA ILE A 11 -0.63 -8.18 -6.89
C ILE A 11 -1.46 -8.16 -8.18
N TRP A 12 -1.27 -7.15 -9.02
CA TRP A 12 -2.07 -7.00 -10.23
C TRP A 12 -1.53 -7.81 -11.40
N GLY A 13 -0.23 -7.77 -11.67
CA GLY A 13 0.40 -8.49 -12.78
C GLY A 13 0.56 -9.98 -12.55
N LEU A 14 1.07 -10.41 -11.39
CA LEU A 14 1.12 -11.85 -11.08
C LEU A 14 -0.26 -12.37 -10.72
N GLY A 15 -1.10 -11.56 -10.07
CA GLY A 15 -2.48 -11.96 -9.75
C GLY A 15 -3.38 -12.10 -10.97
N THR A 16 -3.17 -11.33 -12.05
CA THR A 16 -3.82 -11.58 -13.36
C THR A 16 -3.36 -12.88 -13.95
N TRP A 17 -2.04 -13.09 -14.00
CA TRP A 17 -1.46 -14.30 -14.55
C TRP A 17 -1.87 -15.58 -13.79
N ALA A 18 -1.96 -15.50 -12.46
CA ALA A 18 -2.40 -16.60 -11.60
C ALA A 18 -3.93 -16.76 -11.51
N GLY A 19 -4.72 -15.96 -12.24
CA GLY A 19 -6.18 -16.08 -12.24
C GLY A 19 -6.87 -15.67 -10.93
N LEU A 20 -6.22 -14.87 -10.08
CA LEU A 20 -6.82 -14.39 -8.82
C LEU A 20 -8.07 -13.55 -9.11
N PRO A 21 -9.17 -13.69 -8.34
CA PRO A 21 -10.37 -12.90 -8.57
C PRO A 21 -10.10 -11.41 -8.29
N MET A 22 -10.77 -10.54 -9.06
CA MET A 22 -10.62 -9.07 -8.96
C MET A 22 -10.83 -8.57 -7.52
N ARG A 23 -11.82 -9.12 -6.81
CA ARG A 23 -12.11 -8.79 -5.41
C ARG A 23 -10.92 -9.07 -4.48
N LEU A 24 -10.18 -10.14 -4.72
CA LEU A 24 -9.01 -10.50 -3.91
C LEU A 24 -7.85 -9.54 -4.17
N ARG A 25 -7.60 -9.15 -5.42
CA ARG A 25 -6.54 -8.19 -5.74
C ARG A 25 -6.78 -6.82 -5.10
N TRP A 26 -8.02 -6.35 -5.13
CA TRP A 26 -8.43 -5.14 -4.39
C TRP A 26 -8.24 -5.31 -2.88
N GLY A 27 -8.66 -6.44 -2.31
CA GLY A 27 -8.47 -6.73 -0.89
C GLY A 27 -6.99 -6.72 -0.47
N LEU A 28 -6.11 -7.35 -1.26
CA LEU A 28 -4.67 -7.34 -1.03
C LEU A 28 -4.06 -5.94 -1.16
N THR A 29 -4.53 -5.16 -2.14
CA THR A 29 -4.09 -3.77 -2.34
C THR A 29 -4.49 -2.90 -1.14
N ALA A 30 -5.74 -3.00 -0.68
CA ALA A 30 -6.24 -2.28 0.48
C ALA A 30 -5.50 -2.69 1.76
N LEU A 31 -5.26 -3.99 1.96
CA LEU A 31 -4.52 -4.51 3.11
C LEU A 31 -3.09 -4.00 3.13
N LEU A 32 -2.39 -4.05 2.00
CA LEU A 32 -1.03 -3.52 1.86
C LEU A 32 -0.99 -2.04 2.21
N PHE A 33 -1.92 -1.25 1.67
CA PHE A 33 -1.99 0.18 1.92
C PHE A 33 -2.26 0.50 3.40
N ALA A 34 -3.22 -0.21 4.02
CA ALA A 34 -3.52 -0.08 5.43
C ALA A 34 -2.31 -0.43 6.32
N ALA A 35 -1.57 -1.50 5.97
CA ALA A 35 -0.36 -1.88 6.70
C ALA A 35 0.71 -0.77 6.65
N ILE A 36 0.89 -0.10 5.50
CA ILE A 36 1.84 1.02 5.37
C ILE A 36 1.42 2.21 6.23
N LEU A 37 0.13 2.56 6.22
CA LEU A 37 -0.40 3.62 7.09
C LEU A 37 -0.17 3.30 8.57
N LEU A 38 -0.44 2.06 9.00
CA LEU A 38 -0.21 1.63 10.37
C LEU A 38 1.27 1.66 10.73
N VAL A 39 2.16 1.22 9.84
CA VAL A 39 3.62 1.31 10.05
C VAL A 39 4.05 2.75 10.31
N HIS A 40 3.57 3.71 9.52
CA HIS A 40 3.92 5.13 9.71
C HIS A 40 3.22 5.78 10.91
N ALA A 41 2.06 5.27 11.33
CA ALA A 41 1.30 5.80 12.46
C ALA A 41 1.81 5.28 13.81
N LEU A 42 2.16 3.99 13.87
CA LEU A 42 2.50 3.31 15.13
C LEU A 42 4.01 3.33 15.41
N LEU A 43 4.85 3.33 14.37
CA LEU A 43 6.30 3.26 14.57
C LEU A 43 6.91 4.66 14.62
N PRO A 44 7.87 4.88 15.52
CA PRO A 44 8.56 6.16 15.59
C PRO A 44 9.41 6.40 14.32
N PRO A 45 9.69 7.68 13.96
CA PRO A 45 10.39 8.02 12.73
C PRO A 45 11.80 7.45 12.59
N ASN A 46 12.43 7.09 13.71
CA ASN A 46 13.75 6.46 13.78
C ASN A 46 13.71 4.94 13.51
N HIS A 47 12.52 4.34 13.39
CA HIS A 47 12.38 2.94 13.07
C HIS A 47 12.69 2.71 11.57
N PRO A 48 13.43 1.64 11.20
CA PRO A 48 13.83 1.42 9.80
C PRO A 48 12.66 1.06 8.87
N LEU A 49 11.58 0.46 9.40
CA LEU A 49 10.44 0.00 8.58
C LEU A 49 9.73 1.14 7.81
N PRO A 50 9.34 2.27 8.42
CA PRO A 50 8.82 3.42 7.67
C PRO A 50 9.72 3.87 6.52
N ALA A 51 11.04 3.88 6.71
CA ALA A 51 12.00 4.30 5.68
C ALA A 51 11.98 3.38 4.45
N LEU A 52 11.71 2.07 4.62
CA LEU A 52 11.59 1.12 3.51
C LEU A 52 10.40 1.45 2.59
N PHE A 53 9.24 1.77 3.18
CA PHE A 53 8.07 2.19 2.41
C PHE A 53 8.22 3.60 1.86
N GLY A 54 9.07 4.42 2.49
CA GLY A 54 9.35 5.80 2.13
C GLY A 54 8.16 6.74 2.34
N GLY A 55 8.36 8.01 1.98
CA GLY A 55 7.39 9.09 2.20
C GLY A 55 7.04 9.30 3.66
N THR A 56 5.97 10.04 3.91
CA THR A 56 5.51 10.43 5.25
C THR A 56 4.10 9.92 5.51
N PHE A 57 3.69 9.86 6.79
CA PHE A 57 2.32 9.49 7.15
C PHE A 57 1.30 10.37 6.42
N ALA A 58 1.51 11.69 6.40
CA ALA A 58 0.65 12.64 5.71
C ALA A 58 0.56 12.35 4.20
N GLY A 59 1.67 11.98 3.56
CA GLY A 59 1.67 11.61 2.13
C GLY A 59 0.79 10.40 1.84
N TRP A 60 0.92 9.34 2.66
CA TRP A 60 0.08 8.15 2.54
C TRP A 60 -1.39 8.42 2.89
N ALA A 61 -1.66 9.21 3.93
CA ALA A 61 -3.03 9.57 4.32
C ALA A 61 -3.74 10.38 3.22
N THR A 62 -3.01 11.26 2.54
CA THR A 62 -3.52 12.03 1.40
C THR A 62 -3.87 11.11 0.22
N LEU A 63 -2.99 10.15 -0.09
CA LEU A 63 -3.27 9.13 -1.11
C LEU A 63 -4.49 8.28 -0.75
N ALA A 64 -4.65 7.94 0.53
CA ALA A 64 -5.82 7.21 1.02
C ALA A 64 -7.11 8.01 0.78
N GLY A 65 -7.10 9.30 1.17
CA GLY A 65 -8.23 10.20 0.97
C GLY A 65 -8.58 10.35 -0.51
N ALA A 66 -7.58 10.53 -1.38
CA ALA A 66 -7.79 10.60 -2.82
C ALA A 66 -8.39 9.31 -3.38
N ALA A 67 -7.91 8.13 -2.94
CA ALA A 67 -8.44 6.84 -3.38
C ALA A 67 -9.91 6.65 -2.97
N VAL A 68 -10.30 7.08 -1.76
CA VAL A 68 -11.69 7.02 -1.28
C VAL A 68 -12.61 7.98 -2.05
N ILE A 69 -12.11 9.13 -2.47
CA ILE A 69 -12.90 10.09 -3.26
C ILE A 69 -13.13 9.58 -4.69
N VAL A 70 -12.14 8.89 -5.28
CA VAL A 70 -12.18 8.44 -6.68
C VAL A 70 -12.88 7.08 -6.84
N GLY A 71 -12.77 6.19 -5.85
CA GLY A 71 -13.34 4.83 -5.88
C GLY A 71 -14.81 4.78 -5.51
#